data_AF-A0A450WZY7-F1
#
_entry.id   AF-A0A450WZY7-F1
#
_cell.length_a   1.000
_cell.length_b   1.000
_cell.length_c   1.000
_cell.angle_alpha   90.00
_cell.angle_beta   90.00
_cell.angle_gamma   90.00
#
_symmetry.space_group_name_H-M   'P 1'
#
loop_
_entity.id
_entity.type
_entity.pdbx_description
1 polymer ?
#
loop_
_entity_poly.entity_id
_entity_poly.type
_entity_poly.pdbx_seq_one_letter_code
_entity_poly.pdbx_strand_id
1 'polypeptide(L)' 'MNPKSDCRPLKAAFHALSGRLIKTILYRDYRKVAGRLRPMRLEVEDAIREGERTVMDYSDLGVVDTPDSWFQKNYLPRLK' A
#
# COMPACT_ATOMS: atom_id res chain seq x y z
N MET A 1 -6.66 19.00 8.98
CA MET A 1 -7.10 18.43 7.68
C MET A 1 -8.23 17.44 7.94
N ASN A 2 -9.43 17.72 7.43
CA ASN A 2 -10.58 16.83 7.56
C ASN A 2 -10.47 15.70 6.51
N PRO A 3 -10.41 14.41 6.88
CA PRO A 3 -10.29 13.33 5.89
C PRO A 3 -11.44 13.26 4.88
N LYS A 4 -12.60 13.85 5.22
CA LYS A 4 -13.74 13.92 4.30
C LYS A 4 -13.52 14.90 3.14
N SER A 5 -12.54 15.80 3.21
CA SER A 5 -12.35 16.85 2.20
C SER A 5 -11.36 16.52 1.08
N ASP A 6 -10.50 15.50 1.24
CA ASP A 6 -9.41 15.20 0.29
C ASP A 6 -9.41 13.76 -0.27
N CYS A 7 -10.46 12.97 0.01
CA CYS A 7 -10.68 11.62 -0.51
C CYS A 7 -9.50 10.64 -0.31
N ARG A 8 -8.58 10.92 0.62
CA ARG A 8 -7.46 10.00 0.90
C ARG A 8 -7.97 8.78 1.68
N PRO A 9 -7.43 7.58 1.40
CA PRO A 9 -7.80 6.41 2.20
C PRO A 9 -7.33 6.59 3.65
N LEU A 10 -7.98 5.94 4.60
CA LEU A 10 -7.55 5.94 6.01
C LEU A 10 -7.48 4.53 6.56
N LYS A 11 -8.47 3.72 6.20
CA LYS A 11 -8.59 2.33 6.58
C LYS A 11 -9.23 1.55 5.44
N ALA A 12 -8.81 0.31 5.25
CA ALA A 12 -9.50 -0.67 4.42
C ALA A 12 -9.72 -1.96 5.21
N ALA A 13 -10.84 -2.64 4.93
CA ALA A 13 -11.19 -3.93 5.51
C ALA A 13 -11.38 -4.94 4.38
N PHE A 14 -10.70 -6.09 4.47
CA PHE A 14 -10.71 -7.13 3.45
C PHE A 14 -11.44 -8.34 3.98
N HIS A 15 -12.48 -8.77 3.27
CA HIS A 15 -13.36 -9.84 3.69
C HIS A 15 -13.22 -11.05 2.77
N ALA A 16 -13.38 -12.24 3.33
CA ALA A 16 -13.53 -13.49 2.60
C ALA A 16 -14.81 -13.48 1.75
N LEU A 17 -14.92 -14.44 0.83
CA LEU A 17 -16.18 -14.69 0.12
C LEU A 17 -17.36 -14.96 1.08
N SER A 18 -17.08 -15.55 2.24
CA SER A 18 -18.07 -15.78 3.32
C SER A 18 -18.48 -14.51 4.08
N GLY A 19 -17.86 -13.36 3.80
CA GLY A 19 -18.07 -12.11 4.53
C GLY A 19 -17.22 -11.97 5.81
N ARG A 20 -16.47 -13.01 6.21
CA ARG A 20 -15.56 -12.94 7.37
C ARG A 20 -14.42 -11.94 7.12
N LEU A 21 -14.14 -11.06 8.08
CA LEU A 21 -12.97 -10.17 8.03
C LEU A 21 -11.69 -11.02 8.05
N ILE A 22 -10.79 -10.76 7.10
CA ILE A 22 -9.48 -11.43 7.00
C ILE A 22 -8.37 -10.45 7.41
N LYS A 23 -8.39 -9.22 6.90
CA LYS A 23 -7.32 -8.24 7.16
C LYS A 23 -7.87 -6.82 7.27
N THR A 24 -7.19 -6.02 8.08
CA THR A 24 -7.36 -4.56 8.11
C THR A 24 -6.08 -3.89 7.64
N ILE A 25 -6.19 -2.80 6.88
CA ILE A 25 -5.05 -1.94 6.52
C ILE A 25 -5.29 -0.54 7.07
N LEU A 26 -4.30 0.02 7.76
CA LEU A 26 -4.24 1.44 8.11
C LEU A 26 -3.26 2.15 7.19
N TYR A 27 -3.70 3.26 6.61
CA TYR A 27 -2.87 4.10 5.75
C TYR A 27 -2.29 5.23 6.60
N ARG A 28 -0.97 5.24 6.74
CA ARG A 28 -0.23 6.11 7.65
C ARG A 28 0.84 6.89 6.91
N ASP A 29 1.41 7.86 7.64
CA ASP A 29 2.56 8.63 7.21
C ASP A 29 2.37 9.28 5.83
N TYR A 30 1.35 10.15 5.74
CA TYR A 30 1.05 10.85 4.51
C TYR A 30 2.09 11.91 4.20
N ARG A 31 2.77 11.78 3.06
CA ARG A 31 3.79 12.74 2.59
C ARG A 31 3.45 13.24 1.18
N LYS A 32 3.86 14.48 0.86
CA LYS A 32 3.77 15.00 -0.51
C LYS A 32 4.92 14.42 -1.33
N VAL A 33 4.62 13.48 -2.22
CA VAL A 33 5.61 12.80 -3.08
C VAL A 33 5.04 12.65 -4.49
N ALA A 34 5.87 12.81 -5.51
CA ALA A 34 5.45 12.76 -6.92
C ALA A 34 4.20 13.62 -7.20
N GLY A 35 4.18 14.86 -6.67
CA GLY A 35 3.12 15.84 -6.88
C GLY A 35 1.78 15.56 -6.17
N ARG A 36 1.67 14.50 -5.34
CA ARG A 36 0.42 14.15 -4.63
C ARG A 36 0.68 13.77 -3.18
N LEU A 37 -0.34 13.91 -2.34
CA LEU A 37 -0.30 13.42 -0.96
C LEU A 37 -0.55 11.90 -0.97
N ARG A 38 0.41 11.11 -0.49
CA ARG A 38 0.36 9.63 -0.53
C ARG A 38 0.72 9.03 0.83
N PRO A 39 0.11 7.89 1.22
CA PRO A 39 0.56 7.18 2.41
C PRO A 39 1.91 6.52 2.13
N MET A 40 2.89 6.73 3.02
CA MET A 40 4.22 6.14 2.93
C MET A 40 4.40 4.95 3.89
N ARG A 41 3.38 4.66 4.70
CA ARG A 41 3.32 3.46 5.55
C ARG A 41 1.95 2.79 5.45
N LEU A 42 1.95 1.48 5.21
CA LEU A 42 0.76 0.63 5.26
C LEU A 42 0.94 -0.38 6.39
N GLU A 43 0.02 -0.36 7.34
CA GLU A 43 0.02 -1.28 8.49
C GLU A 43 -1.11 -2.29 8.31
N VAL A 44 -0.76 -3.53 8.00
CA VAL A 44 -1.69 -4.63 7.75
C VAL A 44 -1.78 -5.49 9.00
N GLU A 45 -2.98 -5.66 9.53
CA GLU A 45 -3.27 -6.49 10.69
C GLU A 45 -4.10 -7.70 10.23
N ASP A 46 -3.68 -8.90 10.63
CA ASP A 46 -4.41 -10.13 10.36
C ASP A 46 -5.55 -10.29 11.38
N ALA A 47 -6.78 -10.41 10.88
CA ALA A 47 -7.97 -10.56 11.71
C ALA A 47 -8.28 -12.03 12.06
N ILE A 48 -7.51 -12.98 11.53
CA ILE A 48 -7.63 -14.41 11.80
C ILE A 48 -6.56 -14.86 12.79
N ARG A 49 -5.31 -14.39 12.61
CA ARG A 49 -4.18 -14.68 13.48
C ARG A 49 -3.83 -13.44 14.32
N GLU A 50 -4.33 -13.43 15.55
CA GLU A 50 -4.10 -12.32 16.46
C GLU A 50 -2.61 -12.03 16.65
N GLY A 51 -2.23 -10.76 16.59
CA GLY A 51 -0.85 -10.31 16.72
C GLY A 51 -0.01 -10.38 15.44
N GLU A 52 -0.48 -11.06 14.38
CA GLU A 52 0.23 -11.03 13.09
C GLU A 52 0.02 -9.69 12.39
N ARG A 53 1.14 -9.02 12.10
CA ARG A 53 1.15 -7.71 11.47
C ARG A 53 2.25 -7.62 10.42
N THR A 54 1.92 -7.02 9.28
CA THR A 54 2.89 -6.58 8.28
C THR A 54 2.93 -5.06 8.26
N VAL A 55 4.14 -4.48 8.27
CA VAL A 55 4.34 -3.05 8.04
C VAL A 55 5.09 -2.89 6.73
N MET A 56 4.52 -2.13 5.80
CA MET A 56 5.14 -1.78 4.53
C MET A 56 5.51 -0.30 4.56
N ASP A 57 6.81 -0.02 4.61
CA ASP A 57 7.38 1.32 4.56
C ASP A 57 7.89 1.61 3.15
N TYR A 58 7.44 2.73 2.58
CA TYR A 58 7.85 3.20 1.27
C TYR A 58 8.86 4.33 1.42
N SER A 59 9.95 4.26 0.67
CA SER A 59 10.94 5.33 0.51
C SER A 59 11.19 5.60 -0.98
N ASP A 60 11.84 6.72 -1.27
CA ASP A 60 12.36 7.06 -2.61
C ASP A 60 11.33 6.97 -3.75
N LEU A 61 10.06 7.23 -3.43
CA LEU A 61 8.98 7.20 -4.40
C LEU A 61 9.10 8.38 -5.38
N GLY A 62 9.44 8.07 -6.62
CA GLY A 62 9.63 9.04 -7.70
C GLY A 62 8.81 8.71 -8.94
N VAL A 63 8.76 9.69 -9.86
CA VAL A 63 8.32 9.45 -11.24
C VAL A 63 9.53 9.01 -12.03
N VAL A 64 9.47 7.83 -12.65
CA VAL A 64 10.52 7.28 -13.50
C VAL A 64 9.90 6.75 -14.78
N ASP A 65 10.67 6.75 -15.87
CA ASP A 65 10.26 6.07 -17.09
C ASP A 65 10.28 4.56 -16.83
N THR A 66 9.15 3.89 -17.05
CA THR A 66 9.00 2.43 -16.89
C THR A 66 8.72 1.80 -18.25
N PRO A 67 9.76 1.48 -19.06
CA PRO A 67 9.58 0.81 -20.35
C PRO A 67 8.83 -0.51 -20.22
N ASP A 68 8.01 -0.85 -21.21
CA ASP A 68 7.24 -2.12 -21.26
C ASP A 68 8.12 -3.37 -21.10
N SER A 69 9.40 -3.27 -21.47
CA SER A 69 10.38 -4.35 -21.31
C SER A 69 10.62 -4.72 -19.84
N TRP A 70 10.41 -3.80 -18.89
CA TRP A 70 10.53 -4.06 -17.45
C TRP A 70 9.48 -5.05 -16.94
N PHE A 71 8.33 -5.10 -17.61
CA PHE A 71 7.20 -5.95 -17.25
C PHE A 71 7.18 -7.30 -17.99
N GLN A 72 8.31 -7.70 -18.56
CA GLN A 72 8.50 -9.02 -19.17
C GLN A 72 9.09 -10.00 -18.15
N LYS A 73 8.64 -11.26 -18.16
CA LYS A 73 9.16 -12.32 -17.28
C LYS A 73 10.69 -12.41 -17.29
N ASN A 74 11.28 -12.28 -18.48
CA ASN A 74 12.72 -12.36 -18.70
C ASN A 74 13.50 -11.14 -18.18
N TYR A 75 12.81 -10.08 -17.76
CA TYR A 75 13.42 -8.91 -17.15
C TYR A 75 13.66 -9.09 -15.64
N LEU A 76 12.88 -9.94 -14.96
CA LEU A 76 12.99 -10.17 -13.51
C LEU A 76 14.41 -10.54 -13.03
N PRO A 77 15.20 -11.39 -13.73
CA PRO A 77 16.56 -11.71 -13.29
C PRO A 77 17.54 -10.52 -13.26
N ARG A 78 17.16 -9.37 -13.83
CA ARG A 78 17.97 -8.14 -13.85
C ARG A 78 17.71 -7.26 -12.63
N LEU A 79 16.61 -7.49 -11.92
CA LEU A 79 16.34 -6.85 -10.63
C LEU A 79 17.27 -7.49 -9.60
N LYS A 80 18.18 -6.69 -9.05
CA LYS A 80 19.08 -7.08 -7.95
C LYS A 80 18.46 -6.68 -6.62
#